data_AF-A0A1G5A4X3-F1
#
_entry.id   AF-A0A1G5A4X3-F1
#
_cell.length_a   1.000
_cell.length_b   1.000
_cell.length_c   1.000
_cell.angle_alpha   90.00
_cell.angle_beta   90.00
_cell.angle_gamma   90.00
#
_symmetry.space_group_name_H-M   'P 1'
#
loop_
_entity.id
_entity.type
_entity.pdbx_description
1 polymer ?
#
loop_
_entity_poly.entity_id
_entity_poly.type
_entity_poly.pdbx_seq_one_letter_code
_entity_poly.pdbx_strand_id
1 'polypeptide(L)'
;MKYLLVLAVLWVAIWLWRKNRREEMRDAQRERTARAQRPPGAPSVGPPQAMVRCAHCGLHLPATDAIAGPGGTVYCSVAHRQAGAAPG
;
A
#
# COMPACT_ATOMS: atom_id res chain seq x y z
N MET A 1 -1.99 -1.06 37.04
CA MET A 1 -3.30 -0.84 36.38
C MET A 1 -3.22 -0.08 35.06
N LYS A 2 -2.38 0.98 34.89
CA LYS A 2 -2.25 1.68 33.59
C LYS A 2 -1.82 0.80 32.41
N TYR A 3 -0.99 -0.22 32.69
CA TYR A 3 -0.42 -1.08 31.65
C TYR A 3 -1.43 -2.07 31.05
N LEU A 4 -2.52 -2.38 31.75
CA LEU A 4 -3.59 -3.24 31.23
C LEU A 4 -4.36 -2.53 30.10
N LEU A 5 -4.61 -1.23 30.26
CA LEU A 5 -5.25 -0.42 29.23
C LEU A 5 -4.34 -0.25 28.01
N VAL A 6 -3.04 -0.03 28.24
CA VAL A 6 -2.06 0.07 27.14
C VAL A 6 -1.95 -1.26 26.37
N LEU A 7 -1.89 -2.39 27.06
CA LEU A 7 -1.86 -3.71 26.42
C LEU A 7 -3.15 -3.98 25.63
N ALA A 8 -4.31 -3.63 26.18
CA ALA A 8 -5.60 -3.79 25.50
C ALA A 8 -5.66 -2.97 24.20
N VAL A 9 -5.24 -1.70 24.24
CA VAL A 9 -5.21 -0.82 23.07
C VAL A 9 -4.23 -1.33 22.01
N LEU A 10 -3.03 -1.77 22.41
CA LEU A 10 -2.05 -2.36 21.49
C LEU A 10 -2.59 -3.64 20.85
N TRP A 11 -3.25 -4.50 21.61
CA TRP A 11 -3.87 -5.72 21.09
C TRP A 11 -4.94 -5.43 20.05
N VAL A 12 -5.84 -4.47 20.33
CA VAL A 12 -6.90 -4.07 19.40
C VAL A 12 -6.31 -3.48 18.12
N ALA A 13 -5.29 -2.62 18.24
CA ALA A 13 -4.62 -2.04 17.08
C ALA A 13 -3.96 -3.11 16.20
N ILE A 14 -3.24 -4.06 16.80
CA ILE A 14 -2.59 -5.17 16.08
C ILE A 14 -3.64 -6.08 15.44
N TRP A 15 -4.75 -6.37 16.13
CA TRP A 15 -5.82 -7.22 15.63
C TRP A 15 -6.53 -6.58 14.43
N LEU A 16 -6.87 -5.29 14.50
CA LEU A 16 -7.46 -4.55 13.39
C LEU A 16 -6.51 -4.50 12.18
N TRP A 17 -5.22 -4.27 12.40
CA TRP A 17 -4.22 -4.28 11.32
C TRP A 17 -4.08 -5.67 10.67
N ARG A 18 -4.03 -6.74 11.48
CA ARG A 18 -4.00 -8.12 10.98
C ARG A 18 -5.28 -8.50 10.23
N LYS A 19 -6.44 -8.03 10.68
CA LYS A 19 -7.74 -8.32 10.03
C LYS A 19 -7.81 -7.66 8.66
N ASN A 20 -7.44 -6.38 8.55
CA ASN A 20 -7.41 -5.65 7.28
C ASN A 20 -6.44 -6.30 6.27
N ARG A 21 -5.25 -6.71 6.72
CA ARG A 21 -4.29 -7.47 5.89
C ARG A 21 -4.82 -8.83 5.40
N ARG A 22 -5.63 -9.52 6.22
CA ARG A 22 -6.20 -10.84 5.86
C ARG A 22 -7.35 -10.71 4.86
N GLU A 23 -8.08 -9.61 4.88
CA GLU A 23 -9.14 -9.32 3.92
C GLU A 23 -8.53 -9.06 2.53
N GLU A 24 -7.46 -8.26 2.44
CA GLU A 24 -6.71 -8.06 1.19
C GLU A 24 -6.18 -9.37 0.57
N MET A 25 -5.65 -10.30 1.39
CA MET A 25 -5.19 -11.60 0.89
C MET A 25 -6.33 -12.52 0.46
N ARG A 26 -7.49 -12.47 1.13
CA ARG A 26 -8.67 -13.27 0.75
C ARG A 26 -9.28 -12.76 -0.55
N ASP A 27 -9.31 -11.46 -0.76
CA ASP A 27 -9.79 -10.86 -2.00
C ASP A 27 -8.82 -11.12 -3.16
N ALA A 28 -7.51 -11.00 -2.93
CA ALA A 28 -6.51 -11.40 -3.91
C ALA A 28 -6.57 -12.90 -4.26
N GLN A 29 -6.87 -13.77 -3.29
CA GLN A 29 -7.02 -15.20 -3.54
C GLN A 29 -8.33 -15.51 -4.28
N ARG A 30 -9.44 -14.84 -3.93
CA ARG A 30 -10.72 -14.94 -4.65
C ARG A 30 -10.60 -14.48 -6.09
N GLU A 31 -9.90 -13.38 -6.33
CA GLU A 31 -9.64 -12.85 -7.67
C GLU A 31 -8.78 -13.81 -8.49
N ARG A 32 -7.74 -14.42 -7.90
CA ARG A 32 -6.94 -15.47 -8.56
C ARG A 32 -7.77 -16.68 -8.93
N THR A 33 -8.63 -17.17 -8.03
CA THR A 33 -9.53 -18.31 -8.33
C THR A 33 -10.59 -17.97 -9.36
N ALA A 34 -11.12 -16.74 -9.36
CA ALA A 34 -12.09 -16.28 -10.36
C ALA A 34 -11.43 -16.06 -11.74
N ARG A 35 -10.17 -15.60 -11.77
CA ARG A 35 -9.40 -15.43 -13.01
C ARG A 35 -8.99 -16.76 -13.63
N ALA A 36 -8.71 -17.78 -12.81
CA ALA A 36 -8.46 -19.14 -13.28
C ALA A 36 -9.69 -19.79 -13.95
N GLN A 37 -10.89 -19.26 -13.73
CA GLN A 37 -12.14 -19.75 -14.33
C GLN A 37 -12.62 -18.88 -15.52
N ARG A 38 -11.87 -17.84 -15.92
CA ARG A 38 -12.32 -16.91 -16.97
C ARG A 38 -11.97 -17.46 -18.37
N PRO A 39 -12.94 -17.52 -19.31
CA PRO A 39 -12.69 -17.99 -20.68
C PRO A 39 -11.72 -17.05 -21.43
N PRO A 40 -11.00 -17.55 -22.44
CA PRO A 40 -9.81 -16.91 -23.05
C PRO A 40 -10.07 -15.63 -23.89
N GLY A 41 -11.18 -14.93 -23.66
CA GLY A 41 -11.60 -13.75 -24.46
C GLY A 41 -11.80 -12.45 -23.66
N ALA A 42 -11.42 -12.39 -22.38
CA ALA A 42 -11.56 -11.15 -21.61
C ALA A 42 -10.41 -10.17 -21.91
N PRO A 43 -10.69 -8.85 -22.08
CA PRO A 43 -9.67 -7.86 -22.37
C PRO A 43 -8.59 -7.90 -21.28
N SER A 44 -7.34 -8.06 -21.71
CA SER A 44 -6.19 -8.06 -20.82
C SER A 44 -6.05 -6.66 -20.23
N VAL A 45 -6.54 -6.48 -19.01
CA VAL A 45 -6.04 -5.39 -18.15
C VAL A 45 -4.52 -5.59 -18.11
N GLY A 46 -3.77 -4.56 -18.51
CA GLY A 46 -2.35 -4.62 -18.81
C GLY A 46 -1.50 -5.22 -17.68
N PRO A 47 -0.20 -5.44 -17.92
CA PRO A 47 0.68 -6.05 -16.94
C PRO A 47 0.60 -5.31 -15.59
N PRO A 48 0.57 -6.04 -14.46
CA PRO A 48 0.45 -5.44 -13.14
C PRO A 48 1.63 -4.49 -12.90
N GLN A 49 1.33 -3.24 -12.59
CA GLN A 49 2.33 -2.21 -12.35
C GLN A 49 2.81 -2.27 -10.90
N ALA A 50 4.11 -2.03 -10.68
CA ALA A 50 4.67 -1.94 -9.34
C ALA A 50 4.07 -0.72 -8.62
N MET A 51 3.35 -0.94 -7.54
CA MET A 51 2.82 0.14 -6.70
C MET A 51 3.88 0.56 -5.68
N VAL A 52 4.13 1.86 -5.56
CA VAL A 52 5.10 2.43 -4.63
C VAL A 52 4.44 3.47 -3.73
N ARG A 53 4.99 3.67 -2.53
CA ARG A 53 4.42 4.53 -1.49
C ARG A 53 5.18 5.84 -1.38
N CYS A 54 4.47 6.96 -1.49
CA CYS A 54 5.02 8.30 -1.29
C CYS A 54 5.61 8.45 0.12
N ALA A 55 6.86 8.93 0.22
CA ALA A 55 7.57 9.11 1.49
C ALA A 55 6.99 10.25 2.35
N HIS A 56 6.32 11.23 1.75
CA HIS A 56 5.75 12.39 2.45
C HIS A 56 4.32 12.15 2.96
N CYS A 57 3.41 11.72 2.07
CA CYS A 57 1.97 11.57 2.41
C CYS A 57 1.49 10.11 2.54
N GLY A 58 2.33 9.12 2.20
CA GLY A 58 1.95 7.71 2.27
C GLY A 58 0.99 7.21 1.20
N LEU A 59 0.65 8.03 0.20
CA LEU A 59 -0.19 7.65 -0.93
C LEU A 59 0.49 6.56 -1.78
N HIS A 60 -0.25 5.51 -2.14
CA HIS A 60 0.21 4.47 -3.06
C HIS A 60 -0.12 4.87 -4.50
N LEU A 61 0.90 5.01 -5.33
CA LEU A 61 0.77 5.31 -6.76
C LEU A 61 1.56 4.27 -7.57
N PRO A 62 1.24 4.11 -8.87
CA PRO A 62 2.06 3.31 -9.77
C PRO A 62 3.48 3.87 -9.86
N ALA A 63 4.48 3.00 -9.99
CA ALA A 63 5.89 3.38 -10.13
C ALA A 63 6.14 4.29 -11.34
N THR A 64 5.30 4.22 -12.38
CA THR A 64 5.37 5.09 -13.57
C THR A 64 5.06 6.55 -13.25
N ASP A 65 4.21 6.79 -12.25
CA ASP A 65 3.74 8.12 -11.86
C ASP A 65 4.50 8.66 -10.65
N ALA A 66 5.42 7.87 -10.10
CA ALA A 66 6.20 8.21 -8.92
C ALA A 66 7.44 9.03 -9.29
N ILE A 67 7.67 10.12 -8.54
CA ILE A 67 8.82 10.99 -8.71
C ILE A 67 9.94 10.56 -7.77
N ALA A 68 11.10 10.23 -8.32
CA ALA A 68 12.28 9.89 -7.53
C ALA A 68 12.84 11.11 -6.77
N GLY A 69 13.16 10.90 -5.50
CA GLY A 69 13.88 11.86 -4.68
C GLY A 69 15.17 11.29 -4.09
N PRO A 70 15.86 12.09 -3.25
CA PRO A 70 17.15 11.72 -2.69
C PRO A 70 17.06 10.42 -1.88
N GLY A 71 18.13 9.61 -1.91
CA GLY A 71 18.24 8.40 -1.08
C GLY A 71 17.27 7.27 -1.42
N GLY A 72 16.72 7.23 -2.64
CA GLY A 72 15.80 6.16 -3.06
C GLY A 72 14.36 6.34 -2.56
N THR A 73 14.03 7.53 -2.05
CA THR A 73 12.64 7.88 -1.70
C THR A 73 11.84 8.24 -2.94
N VAL A 74 10.53 7.98 -2.91
CA VAL A 74 9.61 8.29 -4.01
C VAL A 74 8.47 9.18 -3.52
N TYR A 75 7.98 10.05 -4.39
CA TYR A 75 6.98 11.07 -4.08
C TYR A 75 5.89 11.11 -5.14
N CYS A 76 4.65 11.41 -4.73
CA CYS A 76 3.54 11.52 -5.68
C CYS A 76 3.49 12.89 -6.41
N SER A 77 4.28 13.87 -5.99
CA SER A 77 4.33 15.20 -6.62
C SER A 77 5.64 15.91 -6.33
N VAL A 78 5.98 16.90 -7.17
CA VAL A 78 7.19 17.72 -6.99
C VAL A 78 7.15 18.50 -5.67
N ALA A 79 5.96 18.98 -5.27
CA ALA A 79 5.76 19.66 -3.99
C ALA A 79 6.15 18.77 -2.80
N HIS A 80 5.74 17.48 -2.81
CA HIS A 80 6.11 16.53 -1.76
C HIS A 80 7.59 16.16 -1.79
N ARG A 81 8.20 16.07 -2.97
CA ARG A 81 9.64 15.86 -3.11
C ARG A 81 10.42 17.02 -2.51
N GLN A 82 10.00 18.26 -2.76
CA GLN A 82 10.66 19.45 -2.20
C GLN A 82 10.47 19.56 -0.69
N ALA A 83 9.25 19.30 -0.18
CA ALA A 83 8.98 19.26 1.25
C ALA A 83 9.79 18.17 1.99
N GLY A 84 10.02 17.01 1.36
CA GLY A 84 10.86 15.95 1.92
C GLY A 84 12.37 16.14 1.72
N ALA A 85 12.79 16.97 0.76
CA ALA A 85 14.20 17.24 0.44
C ALA A 85 14.75 18.51 1.10
N ALA A 86 13.95 19.23 1.89
CA ALA A 86 14.42 20.30 2.76
C ALA A 86 14.77 19.72 4.14
N PRO A 87 16.02 19.25 4.38
CA PRO A 87 16.53 19.24 5.74
C PRO A 87 16.61 20.70 6.20
N GLY A 88 16.08 20.99 7.38
CA GLY A 88 16.46 22.21 8.11
C GLY A 88 17.94 22.17 8.45
#